data_AF-A0A9X3V933-F1
#
_entry.id   AF-A0A9X3V933-F1
#
_cell.length_a   1.000
_cell.length_b   1.000
_cell.length_c   1.000
_cell.angle_alpha   90.00
_cell.angle_beta   90.00
_cell.angle_gamma   90.00
#
_symmetry.space_group_name_H-M   'P 1'
#
loop_
_entity.id
_entity.type
_entity.pdbx_description
1 polymer ?
#
loop_
_entity_poly.entity_id
_entity_poly.type
_entity_poly.pdbx_seq_one_letter_code
_entity_poly.pdbx_strand_id
1 'polypeptide(L)'
;METKPTSEQALMRLRLDADLTPDLPDAIEQANAEAVAYLDGNLYGDEAAMIQAADVRGIVVTPDIIAAQLLLLDAALGNNAMQDRESKRSTAFSMLRRHRNMGA
;
A
#
# COMPACT_ATOMS: atom_id res chain seq x y z
N MET A 1 4.86 -13.66 -2.70
CA MET A 1 3.79 -12.70 -3.06
C MET A 1 4.43 -11.35 -3.37
N GLU A 2 3.83 -10.50 -4.20
CA GLU A 2 4.36 -9.13 -4.39
C GLU A 2 4.06 -8.25 -3.17
N THR A 3 4.92 -7.28 -2.89
CA THR A 3 4.80 -6.39 -1.72
C THR A 3 4.08 -5.07 -2.01
N LYS A 4 3.82 -4.81 -3.30
CA LYS A 4 3.14 -3.63 -3.84
C LYS A 4 2.02 -4.08 -4.77
N PRO A 5 0.97 -3.27 -4.98
CA PRO A 5 0.01 -3.54 -6.04
C PRO A 5 0.68 -3.43 -7.41
N THR A 6 0.28 -4.28 -8.35
CA THR A 6 0.69 -4.14 -9.74
C THR A 6 -0.08 -3.02 -10.43
N SER A 7 0.49 -2.46 -11.51
CA SER A 7 -0.23 -1.49 -12.36
C SER A 7 -1.54 -2.06 -12.90
N GLU A 8 -1.59 -3.36 -13.22
CA GLU A 8 -2.82 -4.03 -13.67
C GLU A 8 -3.89 -4.04 -12.57
N GLN A 9 -3.52 -4.40 -11.33
CA GLN A 9 -4.43 -4.38 -10.19
C GLN A 9 -4.98 -2.97 -9.92
N ALA A 10 -4.12 -1.95 -10.05
CA ALA A 10 -4.52 -0.57 -9.87
C ALA A 10 -5.47 -0.10 -10.98
N LEU A 11 -5.17 -0.36 -12.25
CA LEU A 11 -6.04 -0.02 -13.38
C LEU A 11 -7.42 -0.70 -13.28
N MET A 12 -7.45 -1.99 -12.89
CA MET A 12 -8.71 -2.73 -12.73
C MET A 12 -9.59 -2.17 -11.60
N ARG A 13 -8.99 -1.73 -10.49
CA ARG A 13 -9.75 -1.30 -9.30
C ARG A 13 -10.06 0.19 -9.26
N LEU A 14 -9.13 1.03 -9.72
CA LEU A 14 -9.20 2.48 -9.51
C LEU A 14 -9.88 3.23 -10.65
N ARG A 15 -10.12 2.57 -11.80
CA ARG A 15 -10.73 3.20 -12.99
C ARG A 15 -10.13 4.58 -13.27
N LEU A 16 -8.80 4.62 -13.30
CA LEU A 16 -8.05 5.86 -13.51
C LEU A 16 -8.35 6.44 -14.89
N ASP A 17 -8.43 7.77 -14.96
CA ASP A 17 -8.44 8.46 -16.23
C ASP A 17 -7.13 8.19 -16.99
N ALA A 18 -7.21 8.11 -18.33
CA ALA A 18 -6.09 7.70 -19.16
C ALA A 18 -4.88 8.65 -19.06
N ASP A 19 -5.12 9.91 -18.71
CA ASP A 19 -4.11 10.95 -18.48
C ASP A 19 -3.32 10.75 -17.18
N LEU A 20 -3.86 10.03 -16.19
CA LEU A 20 -3.21 9.70 -14.92
C LEU A 20 -2.42 8.38 -14.97
N THR A 21 -2.55 7.60 -16.04
CA THR A 21 -1.85 6.32 -16.21
C THR A 21 -0.32 6.46 -16.26
N PRO A 22 0.28 7.51 -16.86
CA PRO A 22 1.74 7.72 -16.84
C PRO A 22 2.31 7.89 -15.43
N ASP A 23 1.55 8.48 -14.49
CA ASP A 23 1.98 8.74 -13.11
C ASP A 23 1.78 7.53 -12.18
N LEU A 24 1.13 6.48 -12.69
CA LEU A 24 0.77 5.29 -11.92
C LEU A 24 1.99 4.60 -11.25
N PRO A 25 3.13 4.38 -11.92
CA PRO A 25 4.28 3.72 -11.29
C PRO A 25 4.81 4.49 -10.08
N ASP A 26 4.97 5.81 -10.21
CA ASP A 26 5.48 6.66 -9.14
C ASP A 26 4.49 6.71 -7.96
N ALA A 27 3.20 6.74 -8.25
CA ALA A 27 2.18 6.73 -7.21
C ALA A 27 2.09 5.37 -6.49
N ILE A 28 2.34 4.24 -7.16
CA ILE A 28 2.47 2.92 -6.52
C ILE A 28 3.66 2.91 -5.56
N GLU A 29 4.79 3.46 -5.97
CA GLU A 29 5.98 3.60 -5.13
C GLU A 29 5.69 4.47 -3.89
N GLN A 30 5.00 5.60 -4.08
CA GLN A 30 4.61 6.47 -2.99
C GLN A 30 3.63 5.80 -2.01
N ALA A 31 2.62 5.10 -2.53
CA ALA A 31 1.64 4.38 -1.70
C ALA A 31 2.30 3.25 -0.90
N ASN A 32 3.28 2.56 -1.48
CA ASN A 32 4.06 1.56 -0.77
C ASN A 32 4.92 2.19 0.33
N ALA A 33 5.62 3.29 0.04
CA ALA A 33 6.44 3.99 1.01
C ALA A 33 5.61 4.51 2.19
N GLU A 34 4.42 5.05 1.93
CA GLU A 34 3.48 5.50 2.97
C GLU A 34 2.99 4.32 3.83
N ALA A 35 2.70 3.17 3.23
CA ALA A 35 2.32 1.96 3.97
C ALA A 35 3.47 1.43 4.84
N VAL A 36 4.69 1.33 4.30
CA VAL A 36 5.90 0.89 5.03
C VAL A 36 6.18 1.83 6.21
N ALA A 37 6.12 3.14 6.00
CA ALA A 37 6.33 4.13 7.04
C ALA A 37 5.28 4.03 8.16
N TYR A 38 4.01 3.75 7.81
CA TYR A 38 2.95 3.56 8.79
C TYR A 38 3.11 2.26 9.59
N LEU A 39 3.48 1.18 8.91
CA LEU A 39 3.62 -0.15 9.51
C LEU A 39 4.84 -0.27 10.42
N ASP A 40 5.84 0.60 10.24
CA ASP A 40 7.10 0.59 10.99
C ASP A 40 7.85 -0.75 10.87
N GLY A 41 7.94 -1.26 9.63
CA GLY A 41 8.58 -2.53 9.31
C GLY A 41 8.69 -2.79 7.80
N ASN A 42 9.65 -3.64 7.41
CA ASN A 42 9.82 -4.02 6.01
C ASN A 42 8.75 -5.01 5.57
N LEU A 43 8.30 -4.88 4.33
CA LEU A 43 7.34 -5.79 3.72
C LEU A 43 8.05 -6.93 2.99
N TYR A 44 7.61 -8.16 3.24
CA TYR A 44 8.12 -9.37 2.61
C TYR A 44 7.03 -10.13 1.88
N GLY A 45 7.38 -10.76 0.76
CA GLY A 45 6.43 -11.51 -0.04
C GLY A 45 5.99 -12.86 0.56
N ASP A 46 6.77 -13.39 1.49
CA ASP A 46 6.50 -14.63 2.23
C ASP A 46 7.40 -14.71 3.47
N GLU A 47 7.12 -15.68 4.35
CA GLU A 47 7.89 -15.92 5.56
C GLU A 47 9.34 -16.33 5.27
N ALA A 48 9.60 -17.05 4.18
CA ALA A 48 10.94 -17.50 3.84
C ALA A 48 11.88 -16.32 3.52
N ALA A 49 11.40 -15.33 2.76
CA ALA A 49 12.13 -14.11 2.46
C ALA A 49 12.40 -13.28 3.73
N MET A 50 11.44 -13.20 4.64
CA MET A 50 11.60 -12.50 5.91
C MET A 50 12.65 -13.19 6.82
N ILE A 51 12.58 -14.53 6.94
CA ILE A 51 13.53 -15.32 7.72
C ILE A 51 14.93 -15.21 7.13
N GLN A 52 15.07 -15.27 5.80
CA GLN A 52 16.35 -15.12 5.12
C GLN A 52 16.98 -13.75 5.36
N ALA A 53 16.16 -12.69 5.46
CA ALA A 53 16.62 -11.35 5.81
C ALA A 53 16.95 -11.17 7.30
N ALA A 54 16.64 -12.17 8.14
CA ALA A 54 16.77 -12.11 9.60
C ALA A 54 16.07 -10.88 10.22
N ASP A 55 14.99 -10.40 9.59
CA ASP A 55 14.25 -9.23 10.04
C ASP A 55 13.13 -9.62 11.02
N VAL A 56 13.41 -9.46 12.31
CA VAL A 56 12.47 -9.75 13.40
C VAL A 56 11.28 -8.80 13.45
N ARG A 57 11.37 -7.65 12.75
CA ARG A 57 10.29 -6.67 12.58
C ARG A 57 9.77 -6.67 11.13
N GLY A 58 10.06 -7.73 10.38
CA GLY A 58 9.48 -7.91 9.07
C GLY A 58 7.98 -8.20 9.15
N ILE A 59 7.25 -7.80 8.11
CA ILE A 59 5.81 -8.05 7.97
C ILE A 59 5.61 -8.79 6.66
N VAL A 60 5.04 -9.99 6.73
CA VAL A 60 4.63 -10.71 5.52
C VAL A 60 3.37 -10.07 4.96
N VAL A 61 3.42 -9.73 3.68
CA VAL A 61 2.33 -9.02 3.00
C VAL A 61 1.10 -9.91 2.90
N THR A 62 -0.03 -9.34 3.30
CA THR A 62 -1.36 -9.93 3.19
C THR A 62 -2.17 -9.20 2.11
N PRO A 63 -3.26 -9.79 1.62
CA PRO A 63 -4.17 -9.12 0.70
C PRO A 63 -4.71 -7.78 1.24
N ASP A 64 -4.89 -7.65 2.55
CA ASP A 64 -5.34 -6.41 3.19
C ASP A 64 -4.30 -5.29 3.08
N ILE A 65 -3.01 -5.61 3.18
CA ILE A 65 -1.92 -4.63 2.98
C ILE A 65 -1.92 -4.11 1.54
N ILE A 66 -2.11 -5.00 0.56
CA ILE A 66 -2.22 -4.60 -0.86
C ILE A 66 -3.47 -3.75 -1.10
N ALA A 67 -4.61 -4.12 -0.51
CA ALA A 67 -5.84 -3.34 -0.60
C ALA A 67 -5.69 -1.95 0.03
N ALA A 68 -4.98 -1.83 1.15
CA ALA A 68 -4.67 -0.54 1.76
C ALA A 68 -3.78 0.32 0.86
N GLN A 69 -2.74 -0.25 0.25
CA GLN A 69 -1.90 0.47 -0.70
C GLN A 69 -2.69 0.97 -1.92
N LEU A 70 -3.68 0.20 -2.41
CA LEU A 70 -4.57 0.64 -3.48
C LEU A 70 -5.47 1.83 -3.08
N LEU A 71 -5.92 1.88 -1.82
CA LEU A 71 -6.67 3.02 -1.30
C LEU A 71 -5.80 4.27 -1.16
N LEU A 72 -4.53 4.12 -0.76
CA LEU A 72 -3.56 5.22 -0.71
C LEU A 72 -3.27 5.75 -2.12
N LEU A 73 -3.10 4.84 -3.08
CA LEU A 73 -2.90 5.16 -4.49
C LEU A 73 -4.08 5.97 -5.06
N ASP A 74 -5.31 5.54 -4.80
CA ASP A 74 -6.52 6.26 -5.20
C ASP A 74 -6.62 7.65 -4.56
N ALA A 75 -6.26 7.76 -3.28
CA ALA A 75 -6.23 9.04 -2.59
C ALA A 75 -5.18 10.01 -3.19
N ALA A 76 -4.08 9.49 -3.72
CA ALA A 76 -2.98 10.27 -4.31
C ALA A 76 -3.27 10.69 -5.76
N LEU A 77 -3.70 9.76 -6.63
CA LEU A 77 -3.92 10.02 -8.05
C LEU A 77 -5.30 10.59 -8.36
N GLY A 78 -6.33 10.18 -7.62
CA GLY A 78 -7.70 10.50 -7.99
C GLY A 78 -7.98 12.01 -7.95
N ASN A 79 -8.77 12.48 -8.91
CA ASN A 79 -9.37 13.82 -8.89
C ASN A 79 -10.53 13.90 -7.87
N ASN A 80 -10.24 13.42 -6.67
CA ASN A 80 -11.16 13.28 -5.55
C ASN A 80 -11.26 14.61 -4.82
N ALA A 81 -12.46 14.94 -4.32
CA ALA A 81 -12.60 16.04 -3.36
C ALA A 81 -11.73 15.75 -2.12
N MET A 82 -11.25 16.80 -1.44
CA MET A 82 -10.35 16.65 -0.27
C MET A 82 -10.93 15.69 0.79
N GLN A 83 -12.24 15.71 0.99
CA GLN A 83 -12.94 14.82 1.92
C GLN A 83 -12.85 13.33 1.53
N ASP A 84 -12.94 13.02 0.24
CA ASP A 84 -12.85 11.65 -0.27
C ASP A 84 -11.42 11.11 -0.14
N ARG A 85 -10.41 11.96 -0.38
CA ARG A 85 -9.00 11.60 -0.17
C ARG A 85 -8.73 11.23 1.27
N GLU A 86 -9.22 12.04 2.21
CA GLU A 86 -9.01 11.80 3.64
C GLU A 86 -9.73 10.53 4.12
N SER A 87 -10.95 10.30 3.64
CA SER A 87 -11.72 9.07 3.95
C SER A 87 -10.99 7.81 3.47
N LYS A 88 -10.44 7.83 2.26
CA LYS A 88 -9.66 6.71 1.68
C LYS A 88 -8.38 6.46 2.48
N ARG A 89 -7.62 7.50 2.83
CA ARG A 89 -6.43 7.38 3.70
C ARG A 89 -6.77 6.83 5.07
N SER A 90 -7.82 7.35 5.72
CA SER A 90 -8.27 6.87 7.03
C SER A 90 -8.65 5.38 7.00
N THR A 91 -9.33 4.95 5.93
CA THR A 91 -9.68 3.54 5.71
C THR A 91 -8.43 2.68 5.51
N ALA A 92 -7.50 3.12 4.66
CA ALA A 92 -6.23 2.43 4.41
C ALA A 92 -5.44 2.24 5.71
N PHE A 93 -5.26 3.30 6.51
CA PHE A 93 -4.55 3.21 7.78
C PHE A 93 -5.26 2.33 8.81
N SER A 94 -6.59 2.32 8.81
CA SER A 94 -7.35 1.42 9.69
C SER A 94 -7.12 -0.07 9.35
N MET A 95 -6.90 -0.39 8.07
CA MET A 95 -6.50 -1.73 7.64
C MET A 95 -5.07 -2.06 8.05
N LEU A 96 -4.13 -1.15 7.75
CA LEU A 96 -2.70 -1.32 8.07
C LEU A 96 -2.44 -1.43 9.58
N ARG A 97 -3.24 -0.76 10.41
CA ARG A 97 -3.11 -0.77 11.87
C ARG A 97 -3.08 -2.19 12.48
N ARG A 98 -3.76 -3.15 11.85
CA ARG A 98 -3.81 -4.55 12.31
C ARG A 98 -2.50 -5.29 12.11
N HIS A 99 -1.66 -4.82 11.20
CA HIS A 99 -0.38 -5.41 10.82
C HIS A 99 0.81 -4.60 11.32
N ARG A 100 0.55 -3.44 11.93
CA ARG A 100 1.59 -2.54 12.40
C ARG A 100 2.40 -3.23 13.49
N ASN A 101 3.72 -3.19 13.34
CA ASN A 101 4.61 -3.57 14.42
C ASN A 101 4.53 -2.48 15.49
N MET A 102 3.74 -2.74 16.54
CA MET A 102 3.85 -1.96 17.77
C MET A 102 5.21 -2.34 18.36
N GLY A 103 6.21 -1.49 18.13
CA GLY A 103 7.60 -1.71 18.53
C GLY A 103 7.71 -2.51 19.82
N ALA A 104 8.21 -3.74 19.71
CA ALA A 104 8.71 -4.51 20.82
C ALA A 104 9.90 -3.80 21.47
#